data_AF-A0AAW2MTY1-F1
#
_entry.id   AF-A0AAW2MTY1-F1
#
_cell.length_a   1.000
_cell.length_b   1.000
_cell.length_c   1.000
_cell.angle_alpha   90.00
_cell.angle_beta   90.00
_cell.angle_gamma   90.00
#
_symmetry.space_group_name_H-M   'P 1'
#
loop_
_entity.id
_entity.type
_entity.pdbx_description
1 polymer ?
#
loop_
_entity_poly.entity_id
_entity_poly.type
_entity_poly.pdbx_seq_one_letter_code
_entity_poly.pdbx_strand_id
1 'polypeptide(L)'
;MSRLARYSSSALQLRKLYIATLSFPSSFSTTAPHPSPPPIHVGLTECAGRGVFASRRISAGELIHTAQPIVSHPSLSSLHTVCYFCLRKLPSLQASQTVSFCSTQCEQQSKVTFLTIHSSIHTVQPVNITGWNKNTSSASIVWKEGMQGLKYPLLVKRMACQVISGAVSSDVLDILQPEISSSDRISKMKKEVALLKNTFVDSDIGSEQMAFLTEEWYAGVLARIRINAFRIEFAVGPYEDLLSLAAASVEAEAAVGNAVYVLPSLYNHDCDPNVNIVWVENVDAKVKALRDIEEGEELRICYIDASMDYKARQRILYEGFGFHCNCPRCVSKD
;
A
#
# COMPACT_ATOMS: atom_id res chain seq x y z
N MET A 1 -15.25 19.44 -29.17
CA MET A 1 -16.34 19.76 -28.21
C MET A 1 -16.50 18.57 -27.27
N SER A 2 -15.79 18.60 -26.14
CA SER A 2 -15.68 17.50 -25.16
C SER A 2 -16.89 17.48 -24.22
N ARG A 3 -17.50 16.30 -24.08
CA ARG A 3 -18.60 16.02 -23.14
C ARG A 3 -18.04 15.74 -21.74
N LEU A 4 -17.55 16.77 -21.05
CA LEU A 4 -17.22 16.74 -19.63
C LEU A 4 -17.72 18.04 -18.97
N ALA A 5 -19.04 18.21 -18.93
CA ALA A 5 -19.69 19.26 -18.17
C ALA A 5 -21.10 18.80 -17.81
N ARG A 6 -21.23 18.12 -16.67
CA ARG A 6 -22.45 18.00 -15.86
C ARG A 6 -22.22 17.09 -14.66
N TYR A 7 -21.62 17.63 -13.60
CA TYR A 7 -22.01 17.30 -12.22
C TYR A 7 -21.97 18.60 -11.41
N SER A 8 -23.10 18.88 -10.77
CA SER A 8 -23.56 20.19 -10.33
C SER A 8 -22.90 20.70 -9.04
N SER A 9 -22.81 22.04 -8.98
CA SER A 9 -22.18 22.87 -7.96
C SER A 9 -22.93 22.97 -6.61
N SER A 10 -23.56 21.90 -6.14
CA SER A 10 -24.38 21.94 -4.91
C SER A 10 -23.84 21.12 -3.74
N ALA A 11 -22.73 20.38 -3.90
CA ALA A 11 -22.13 19.59 -2.82
C ALA A 11 -20.90 20.24 -2.14
N LEU A 12 -20.42 21.40 -2.63
CA LEU A 12 -19.19 22.05 -2.14
C LEU A 12 -19.36 22.94 -0.89
N GLN A 13 -20.59 23.18 -0.42
CA GLN A 13 -20.83 24.16 0.66
C GLN A 13 -21.12 23.55 2.05
N LEU A 14 -21.11 22.23 2.20
CA LEU A 14 -21.36 21.55 3.49
C LEU A 14 -20.17 20.77 4.07
N ARG A 15 -18.98 20.80 3.43
CA ARG A 15 -17.77 20.07 3.89
C ARG A 15 -16.76 20.91 4.70
N LYS A 16 -17.17 22.06 5.23
CA LYS A 16 -16.28 22.97 5.99
C LYS A 16 -16.22 22.72 7.50
N LEU A 17 -16.85 21.67 8.02
CA LEU A 17 -16.72 21.24 9.42
C LEU A 17 -16.53 19.72 9.45
N TYR A 18 -15.67 19.23 10.34
CA TYR A 18 -15.09 17.87 10.43
C TYR A 18 -13.72 17.66 9.76
N ILE A 19 -12.77 18.54 10.09
CA ILE A 19 -11.39 18.09 10.34
C ILE A 19 -11.15 18.35 11.83
N ALA A 20 -11.55 17.40 12.67
CA ALA A 20 -11.25 17.42 14.10
C ALA A 20 -11.04 15.98 14.58
N THR A 21 -9.81 15.74 15.07
CA THR A 21 -9.40 14.74 16.07
C THR A 21 -9.56 13.26 15.71
N LEU A 22 -8.53 12.72 15.05
CA LEU A 22 -8.07 11.35 15.31
C LEU A 22 -7.26 11.38 16.62
N SER A 23 -7.89 11.06 17.74
CA SER A 23 -7.23 10.88 19.03
C SER A 23 -6.89 9.41 19.25
N PHE A 24 -5.59 9.09 19.24
CA PHE A 24 -5.06 7.82 19.73
C PHE A 24 -4.93 7.88 21.27
N PRO A 25 -5.12 6.77 22.01
CA PRO A 25 -4.94 6.77 23.45
C PRO A 25 -3.47 7.02 23.81
N SER A 26 -3.19 8.21 24.33
CA SER A 26 -1.88 8.61 24.85
C SER A 26 -1.67 8.03 26.24
N SER A 27 -0.66 7.21 26.41
CA SER A 27 -0.05 7.01 27.74
C SER A 27 1.43 6.67 27.62
N PHE A 28 2.24 7.61 27.13
CA PHE A 28 3.63 7.71 27.53
C PHE A 28 4.04 9.19 27.59
N SER A 29 4.35 9.64 28.81
CA SER A 29 5.01 10.91 29.08
C SER A 29 6.49 10.76 28.78
N THR A 30 6.99 11.48 27.77
CA THR A 30 8.36 12.00 27.71
C THR A 30 8.37 13.20 26.76
N THR A 31 8.94 14.30 27.23
CA THR A 31 9.20 15.55 26.51
C THR A 31 10.04 15.32 25.26
N ALA A 32 9.40 15.27 24.09
CA ALA A 32 10.04 15.42 22.78
C ALA A 32 9.37 16.62 22.08
N PRO A 33 10.12 17.51 21.41
CA PRO A 33 9.51 18.62 20.68
C PRO A 33 8.58 18.04 19.62
N HIS A 34 7.34 18.52 19.56
CA HIS A 34 6.41 18.14 18.50
C HIS A 34 7.11 18.35 17.15
N PRO A 35 7.25 17.31 16.31
CA PRO A 35 7.89 17.47 15.02
C PRO A 35 7.09 18.49 14.22
N SER A 36 7.80 19.49 13.69
CA SER A 36 7.21 20.45 12.74
C SER A 36 6.53 19.67 11.61
N PRO A 37 5.39 20.15 11.07
CA PRO A 37 4.75 19.51 9.93
C PRO A 37 5.78 19.35 8.80
N PRO A 38 5.69 18.27 8.00
CA PRO A 38 6.61 18.06 6.90
C PRO A 38 6.56 19.25 5.93
N PRO A 39 7.67 19.57 5.23
CA PRO A 39 7.80 20.77 4.40
C PRO A 39 7.08 20.60 3.04
N ILE A 40 5.82 20.15 3.09
CA ILE A 40 5.01 19.82 1.92
C ILE A 40 3.55 20.24 2.14
N HIS A 41 2.83 20.41 1.04
CA HIS A 41 1.38 20.53 1.03
C HIS A 41 0.79 19.78 -0.17
N VAL A 42 -0.49 19.41 -0.08
CA VAL A 42 -1.22 18.78 -1.18
C VAL A 42 -1.99 19.87 -1.94
N GLY A 43 -1.78 19.93 -3.25
CA GLY A 43 -2.43 20.89 -4.16
C GLY A 43 -3.10 20.19 -5.35
N LEU A 44 -3.73 20.98 -6.20
CA LEU A 44 -4.22 20.52 -7.51
C LEU A 44 -3.22 20.89 -8.60
N THR A 45 -3.02 19.98 -9.53
CA THR A 45 -2.30 20.17 -10.78
C THR A 45 -3.30 20.47 -11.90
N GLU A 46 -2.82 21.04 -13.00
CA GLU A 46 -3.67 21.33 -14.15
C GLU A 46 -4.20 20.08 -14.85
N CYS A 47 -3.44 18.96 -14.82
CA CYS A 47 -3.72 17.79 -15.65
C CYS A 47 -3.62 16.43 -14.94
N ALA A 48 -3.00 16.34 -13.76
CA ALA A 48 -2.77 15.08 -13.04
C ALA A 48 -3.62 14.93 -11.77
N GLY A 49 -4.60 15.82 -11.54
CA GLY A 49 -5.40 15.80 -10.33
C GLY A 49 -4.62 16.37 -9.14
N ARG A 50 -4.51 15.63 -8.03
CA ARG A 50 -3.75 16.11 -6.86
C ARG A 50 -2.25 15.90 -7.06
N GLY A 51 -1.45 16.74 -6.44
CA GLY A 51 0.00 16.61 -6.36
C GLY A 51 0.52 17.04 -5.00
N VAL A 52 1.78 16.74 -4.71
CA VAL A 52 2.47 17.15 -3.49
C VAL A 52 3.51 18.19 -3.86
N PHE A 53 3.55 19.30 -3.12
CA PHE A 53 4.37 20.46 -3.44
C PHE A 53 5.21 20.88 -2.24
N ALA A 54 6.43 21.35 -2.49
CA ALA A 54 7.33 21.85 -1.45
C ALA A 54 6.75 23.13 -0.83
N SER A 55 6.71 23.22 0.50
CA SER A 55 6.30 24.44 1.22
C SER A 55 7.48 25.33 1.61
N ARG A 56 8.70 24.89 1.33
CA ARG A 56 9.96 25.64 1.43
C ARG A 56 11.00 24.96 0.55
N ARG A 57 12.17 25.58 0.42
CA ARG A 57 13.35 24.91 -0.14
C ARG A 57 13.70 23.64 0.65
N ILE A 58 13.99 22.54 -0.05
CA ILE A 58 14.40 21.24 0.51
C ILE A 58 15.77 20.89 -0.10
N SER A 59 16.71 20.50 0.75
CA SER A 59 18.07 20.19 0.29
C SER A 59 18.18 18.76 -0.23
N ALA A 60 19.09 18.52 -1.16
CA ALA A 60 19.39 17.18 -1.65
C ALA A 60 19.73 16.20 -0.49
N GLY A 61 19.15 15.00 -0.51
CA GLY A 61 19.31 13.98 0.53
C GLY A 61 18.47 14.19 1.79
N GLU A 62 17.79 15.33 1.93
CA GLU A 62 16.94 15.65 3.09
C GLU A 62 15.78 14.65 3.23
N LEU A 63 15.51 14.23 4.47
CA LEU A 63 14.31 13.46 4.80
C LEU A 63 13.10 14.39 4.87
N ILE A 64 12.20 14.27 3.90
CA ILE A 64 11.01 15.10 3.77
C ILE A 64 9.96 14.67 4.78
N HIS A 65 9.63 13.37 4.81
CA HIS A 65 8.71 12.78 5.79
C HIS A 65 8.83 11.26 5.85
N THR A 66 8.16 10.67 6.85
CA THR A 66 7.95 9.23 6.98
C THR A 66 6.47 8.91 6.96
N ALA A 67 6.08 7.77 6.36
CA ALA A 67 4.70 7.32 6.32
C ALA A 67 4.57 5.85 6.69
N GLN A 68 3.63 5.55 7.59
CA GLN A 68 3.22 4.18 7.92
C GLN A 68 2.14 3.71 6.93
N PRO A 69 2.11 2.40 6.59
CA PRO A 69 1.10 1.89 5.68
C PRO A 69 -0.26 1.79 6.36
N ILE A 70 -1.33 1.99 5.57
CA ILE A 70 -2.69 1.63 5.99
C ILE A 70 -2.82 0.11 6.06
N VAL A 71 -2.32 -0.57 5.04
CA VAL A 71 -2.30 -2.02 4.95
C VAL A 71 -1.02 -2.49 4.28
N SER A 72 -0.42 -3.55 4.81
CA SER A 72 0.76 -4.21 4.28
C SER A 72 0.61 -5.73 4.36
N HIS A 73 1.21 -6.46 3.43
CA HIS A 73 1.22 -7.92 3.48
C HIS A 73 2.56 -8.45 2.93
N PRO A 74 3.20 -9.42 3.60
CA PRO A 74 4.41 -10.04 3.07
C PRO A 74 4.15 -10.73 1.73
N SER A 75 5.18 -10.83 0.89
CA SER A 75 5.17 -11.76 -0.23
C SER A 75 5.04 -13.18 0.32
N LEU A 76 4.32 -14.06 -0.37
CA LEU A 76 4.15 -15.45 0.07
C LEU A 76 5.50 -16.17 0.23
N SER A 77 6.47 -15.85 -0.63
CA SER A 77 7.85 -16.35 -0.57
C SER A 77 8.64 -15.88 0.65
N SER A 78 8.19 -14.80 1.31
CA SER A 78 8.93 -14.14 2.39
C SER A 78 8.24 -14.28 3.75
N LEU A 79 7.13 -15.02 3.85
CA LEU A 79 6.34 -15.17 5.07
C LEU A 79 7.13 -15.61 6.31
N HIS A 80 8.21 -16.39 6.10
CA HIS A 80 9.07 -16.92 7.16
C HIS A 80 10.39 -16.14 7.32
N THR A 81 10.68 -15.19 6.44
CA THR A 81 11.93 -14.42 6.44
C THR A 81 11.72 -12.96 6.86
N VAL A 82 10.47 -12.53 7.00
CA VAL A 82 10.12 -11.20 7.49
C VAL A 82 9.04 -11.22 8.57
N CYS A 83 9.01 -10.17 9.38
CA CYS A 83 7.95 -9.92 10.33
C CYS A 83 6.61 -9.78 9.60
N TYR A 84 5.61 -10.55 10.00
CA TYR A 84 4.28 -10.56 9.37
C TYR A 84 3.50 -9.23 9.52
N PHE A 85 3.89 -8.41 10.50
CA PHE A 85 3.35 -7.08 10.75
C PHE A 85 4.10 -6.00 9.97
N CYS A 86 5.37 -5.77 10.30
CA CYS A 86 6.14 -4.62 9.81
C CYS A 86 7.08 -4.95 8.65
N LEU A 87 7.07 -6.18 8.13
CA LEU A 87 7.96 -6.67 7.07
C LEU A 87 9.46 -6.61 7.36
N ARG A 88 9.88 -6.22 8.58
CA ARG A 88 11.30 -6.24 8.98
C ARG A 88 11.88 -7.64 8.79
N LYS A 89 13.04 -7.75 8.13
CA LYS A 89 13.75 -9.03 7.98
C LYS A 89 14.05 -9.66 9.33
N LEU A 90 13.89 -10.97 9.40
CA LEU A 90 14.17 -11.75 10.60
C LEU A 90 15.48 -12.52 10.43
N PRO A 91 16.26 -12.69 11.51
CA PRO A 91 17.35 -13.65 11.52
C PRO A 91 16.78 -15.03 11.16
N SER A 92 17.50 -15.80 10.36
CA SER A 92 17.12 -17.11 9.85
C SER A 92 17.04 -18.15 10.97
N LEU A 93 16.02 -18.09 11.83
CA LEU A 93 15.83 -19.04 12.93
C LEU A 93 14.34 -19.40 13.16
N GLN A 94 14.12 -20.72 13.08
CA GLN A 94 13.00 -21.54 13.55
C GLN A 94 11.72 -21.61 12.69
N ALA A 95 11.73 -22.62 11.83
CA ALA A 95 10.71 -23.01 10.85
C ALA A 95 9.47 -23.74 11.44
N SER A 96 9.03 -23.42 12.67
CA SER A 96 7.89 -24.12 13.29
C SER A 96 6.58 -23.33 13.31
N GLN A 97 6.59 -22.06 12.88
CA GLN A 97 5.40 -21.20 12.89
C GLN A 97 4.99 -20.79 11.47
N THR A 98 3.68 -20.71 11.22
CA THR A 98 3.10 -20.30 9.93
C THR A 98 3.49 -18.86 9.53
N VAL A 99 3.74 -18.00 10.52
CA VAL A 99 4.18 -16.61 10.37
C VAL A 99 5.10 -16.24 11.54
N SER A 100 5.94 -15.22 11.39
CA SER A 100 6.90 -14.80 12.42
C SER A 100 6.84 -13.30 12.72
N PHE A 101 7.28 -12.89 13.91
CA PHE A 101 7.27 -11.49 14.37
C PHE A 101 8.63 -11.07 14.91
N CYS A 102 9.02 -9.82 14.69
CA CYS A 102 10.29 -9.29 15.20
C CYS A 102 10.24 -8.85 16.68
N SER A 103 9.04 -8.75 17.25
CA SER A 103 8.82 -8.32 18.63
C SER A 103 7.44 -8.78 19.12
N THR A 104 7.29 -8.86 20.45
CA THR A 104 6.00 -9.10 21.12
C THR A 104 4.97 -8.03 20.76
N GLN A 105 5.41 -6.78 20.58
CA GLN A 105 4.55 -5.68 20.14
C GLN A 105 3.96 -5.94 18.74
N CYS A 106 4.78 -6.34 17.77
CA CYS A 106 4.31 -6.66 16.42
C CYS A 106 3.33 -7.84 16.41
N GLU A 107 3.57 -8.85 17.26
CA GLU A 107 2.67 -9.98 17.42
C GLU A 107 1.32 -9.56 18.01
N GLN A 108 1.35 -8.78 19.11
CA GLN A 108 0.13 -8.29 19.77
C GLN A 108 -0.68 -7.36 18.87
N GLN A 109 -0.02 -6.40 18.20
CA GLN A 109 -0.67 -5.53 17.23
C GLN A 109 -1.27 -6.33 16.08
N SER A 110 -0.56 -7.33 15.56
CA SER A 110 -1.14 -8.21 14.55
C SER A 110 -2.39 -8.91 15.06
N LYS A 111 -2.35 -9.52 16.25
CA LYS A 111 -3.52 -10.19 16.85
C LYS A 111 -4.72 -9.27 16.93
N VAL A 112 -4.55 -8.06 17.43
CA VAL A 112 -5.64 -7.09 17.59
C VAL A 112 -6.14 -6.59 16.23
N THR A 113 -5.23 -6.27 15.32
CA THR A 113 -5.57 -5.51 14.10
C THR A 113 -6.02 -6.40 12.94
N PHE A 114 -5.57 -7.65 12.83
CA PHE A 114 -6.05 -8.51 11.73
C PHE A 114 -5.86 -10.02 11.97
N LEU A 115 -4.91 -10.44 12.79
CA LEU A 115 -4.49 -11.83 12.91
C LEU A 115 -5.47 -12.69 13.73
N THR A 116 -6.14 -12.17 14.77
CA THR A 116 -7.14 -12.99 15.51
C THR A 116 -8.27 -13.44 14.59
N ILE A 117 -8.73 -12.52 13.74
CA ILE A 117 -9.72 -12.79 12.69
C ILE A 117 -9.10 -13.72 11.62
N HIS A 118 -7.85 -13.44 11.22
CA HIS A 118 -7.14 -14.27 10.25
C HIS A 118 -6.87 -15.71 10.74
N SER A 119 -6.63 -15.96 12.03
CA SER A 119 -6.36 -17.29 12.57
C SER A 119 -7.61 -18.16 12.65
N SER A 120 -8.79 -17.57 12.89
CA SER A 120 -10.07 -18.28 12.74
C SER A 120 -10.28 -18.72 11.29
N ILE A 121 -9.88 -17.86 10.35
CA ILE A 121 -9.88 -18.08 8.89
C ILE A 121 -8.78 -19.06 8.43
N HIS A 122 -7.75 -19.29 9.25
CA HIS A 122 -6.61 -20.16 9.00
C HIS A 122 -6.51 -21.26 10.06
N THR A 123 -7.63 -21.81 10.56
CA THR A 123 -7.62 -23.06 11.35
C THR A 123 -7.16 -24.24 10.47
N VAL A 124 -5.87 -24.22 10.15
CA VAL A 124 -5.06 -25.34 9.70
C VAL A 124 -4.29 -25.75 10.95
N GLN A 125 -4.86 -26.71 11.68
CA GLN A 125 -4.09 -27.49 12.64
C GLN A 125 -2.82 -28.03 11.93
N PRO A 126 -1.65 -28.06 12.59
CA PRO A 126 -0.52 -28.81 12.07
C PRO A 126 -0.92 -30.29 12.10
N VAL A 127 -1.35 -30.83 10.97
CA VAL A 127 -1.52 -32.28 10.83
C VAL A 127 -0.13 -32.87 10.93
N ASN A 128 0.11 -33.62 12.01
CA ASN A 128 1.27 -34.50 12.14
C ASN A 128 1.38 -35.34 10.87
N ILE A 129 2.51 -35.20 10.17
CA ILE A 129 2.78 -35.87 8.90
C ILE A 129 3.03 -37.35 9.17
N THR A 130 1.95 -38.14 9.23
CA THR A 130 1.96 -39.59 9.02
C THR A 130 0.60 -40.00 8.43
N GLY A 131 0.34 -39.65 7.17
CA GLY A 131 -0.89 -40.10 6.50
C GLY A 131 -1.35 -39.20 5.37
N TRP A 132 -0.65 -39.27 4.24
CA TRP A 132 -1.08 -38.64 2.99
C TRP A 132 -2.40 -39.27 2.54
N ASN A 133 -3.47 -38.48 2.44
CA ASN A 133 -4.69 -38.91 1.76
C ASN A 133 -5.20 -37.79 0.83
N LYS A 134 -5.43 -38.12 -0.44
CA LYS A 134 -5.49 -37.18 -1.58
C LYS A 134 -6.74 -36.29 -1.68
N ASN A 135 -7.64 -36.26 -0.70
CA ASN A 135 -8.96 -35.61 -0.86
C ASN A 135 -9.38 -34.63 0.25
N THR A 136 -8.44 -33.98 0.95
CA THR A 136 -8.76 -32.82 1.80
C THR A 136 -7.79 -31.69 1.51
N SER A 137 -8.21 -30.75 0.67
CA SER A 137 -7.39 -29.62 0.23
C SER A 137 -7.38 -28.52 1.29
N SER A 138 -6.19 -28.25 1.80
CA SER A 138 -5.83 -27.21 2.76
C SER A 138 -6.36 -25.84 2.34
N ALA A 139 -7.03 -25.11 3.24
CA ALA A 139 -7.67 -23.82 2.94
C ALA A 139 -6.72 -22.76 2.34
N SER A 140 -5.40 -22.80 2.62
CA SER A 140 -4.41 -21.92 1.99
C SER A 140 -4.17 -22.20 0.50
N ILE A 141 -4.35 -23.45 0.06
CA ILE A 141 -4.28 -23.88 -1.34
C ILE A 141 -5.57 -23.50 -2.06
N VAL A 142 -6.73 -23.70 -1.42
CA VAL A 142 -8.06 -23.32 -1.94
C VAL A 142 -8.15 -21.82 -2.23
N TRP A 143 -7.59 -20.98 -1.36
CA TRP A 143 -7.55 -19.53 -1.55
C TRP A 143 -6.64 -19.11 -2.73
N LYS A 144 -5.50 -19.78 -2.94
CA LYS A 144 -4.57 -19.47 -4.04
C LYS A 144 -5.11 -19.93 -5.40
N GLU A 145 -5.83 -21.04 -5.45
CA GLU A 145 -6.48 -21.57 -6.66
C GLU A 145 -7.81 -20.84 -6.99
N GLY A 146 -8.49 -20.28 -5.98
CA GLY A 146 -9.73 -19.51 -6.15
C GLY A 146 -9.53 -18.06 -6.62
N MET A 147 -8.35 -17.48 -6.38
CA MET A 147 -7.99 -16.13 -6.85
C MET A 147 -7.91 -16.14 -8.38
N GLN A 148 -8.83 -15.44 -9.03
CA GLN A 148 -9.07 -15.51 -10.48
C GLN A 148 -8.01 -14.74 -11.29
N GLY A 149 -6.75 -14.78 -10.86
CA GLY A 149 -5.63 -14.00 -11.40
C GLY A 149 -5.66 -12.51 -11.02
N LEU A 150 -6.46 -12.12 -10.01
CA LEU A 150 -6.47 -10.74 -9.52
C LEU A 150 -5.22 -10.46 -8.67
N LYS A 151 -4.65 -9.28 -8.86
CA LYS A 151 -3.46 -8.80 -8.15
C LYS A 151 -3.89 -8.21 -6.80
N TYR A 152 -3.24 -8.60 -5.70
CA TYR A 152 -3.43 -8.10 -4.32
C TYR A 152 -4.65 -8.55 -3.48
N PRO A 153 -5.25 -9.74 -3.68
CA PRO A 153 -6.41 -10.17 -2.88
C PRO A 153 -6.07 -10.32 -1.38
N LEU A 154 -4.82 -10.62 -1.03
CA LEU A 154 -4.37 -10.72 0.37
C LEU A 154 -4.31 -9.36 1.08
N LEU A 155 -4.02 -8.26 0.35
CA LEU A 155 -4.09 -6.92 0.92
C LEU A 155 -5.55 -6.53 1.20
N VAL A 156 -6.48 -6.85 0.28
CA VAL A 156 -7.92 -6.60 0.51
C VAL A 156 -8.44 -7.42 1.69
N LYS A 157 -8.09 -8.72 1.76
CA LYS A 157 -8.43 -9.58 2.90
C LYS A 157 -7.94 -9.00 4.22
N ARG A 158 -6.67 -8.58 4.29
CA ARG A 158 -6.10 -7.98 5.50
C ARG A 158 -6.82 -6.67 5.85
N MET A 159 -7.08 -5.82 4.87
CA MET A 159 -7.83 -4.58 5.05
C MET A 159 -9.24 -4.85 5.62
N ALA A 160 -9.96 -5.84 5.10
CA ALA A 160 -11.25 -6.24 5.64
C ALA A 160 -11.15 -6.70 7.11
N CYS A 161 -10.11 -7.45 7.47
CA CYS A 161 -9.86 -7.81 8.88
C CYS A 161 -9.61 -6.57 9.75
N GLN A 162 -8.86 -5.59 9.25
CA GLN A 162 -8.61 -4.32 9.94
C GLN A 162 -9.89 -3.53 10.16
N VAL A 163 -10.79 -3.48 9.16
CA VAL A 163 -12.10 -2.82 9.30
C VAL A 163 -12.98 -3.54 10.32
N ILE A 164 -13.07 -4.88 10.26
CA ILE A 164 -13.85 -5.69 11.22
C ILE A 164 -13.33 -5.48 12.65
N SER A 165 -12.01 -5.38 12.84
CA SER A 165 -11.40 -5.11 14.15
C SER A 165 -11.59 -3.66 14.65
N GLY A 166 -12.09 -2.77 13.80
CA GLY A 166 -12.20 -1.32 14.08
C GLY A 166 -10.86 -0.57 14.03
N ALA A 167 -9.77 -1.21 13.60
CA ALA A 167 -8.45 -0.58 13.53
C ALA A 167 -8.36 0.50 12.43
N VAL A 168 -9.18 0.39 11.39
CA VAL A 168 -9.28 1.36 10.28
C VAL A 168 -10.73 1.50 9.85
N SER A 169 -11.10 2.66 9.29
CA SER A 169 -12.43 2.86 8.71
C SER A 169 -12.53 2.21 7.32
N SER A 170 -13.74 1.84 6.92
CA SER A 170 -14.01 1.21 5.62
C SER A 170 -13.74 2.13 4.42
N ASP A 171 -13.70 3.44 4.64
CA ASP A 171 -13.53 4.52 3.66
C ASP A 171 -12.12 5.14 3.66
N VAL A 172 -11.18 4.64 4.48
CA VAL A 172 -9.84 5.25 4.61
C VAL A 172 -9.07 5.36 3.30
N LEU A 173 -9.36 4.48 2.32
CA LEU A 173 -8.73 4.52 1.01
C LEU A 173 -9.52 5.37 0.00
N ASP A 174 -10.69 5.91 0.32
CA ASP A 174 -11.52 6.64 -0.64
C ASP A 174 -10.83 7.90 -1.18
N ILE A 175 -9.89 8.44 -0.40
CA ILE A 175 -9.00 9.50 -0.84
C ILE A 175 -8.09 9.07 -1.99
N LEU A 176 -7.80 7.79 -2.20
CA LEU A 176 -6.89 7.32 -3.25
C LEU A 176 -7.59 7.18 -4.60
N GLN A 177 -6.84 7.40 -5.67
CA GLN A 177 -7.32 7.24 -7.04
C GLN A 177 -7.64 5.75 -7.30
N PRO A 178 -8.84 5.41 -7.83
CA PRO A 178 -9.14 4.06 -8.28
C PRO A 178 -8.74 3.84 -9.75
N GLU A 179 -8.35 2.61 -10.08
CA GLU A 179 -8.23 2.16 -11.47
C GLU A 179 -9.60 2.04 -12.15
N ILE A 180 -9.68 2.39 -13.44
CA ILE A 180 -10.84 2.05 -14.28
C ILE A 180 -10.79 0.55 -14.58
N SER A 181 -11.78 -0.20 -14.09
CA SER A 181 -11.82 -1.66 -14.26
C SER A 181 -12.72 -2.11 -15.40
N SER A 182 -12.24 -3.10 -16.17
CA SER A 182 -13.02 -3.75 -17.22
C SER A 182 -14.12 -4.65 -16.64
N SER A 183 -15.14 -4.94 -17.45
CA SER A 183 -16.26 -5.81 -17.08
C SER A 183 -15.82 -7.22 -16.64
N ASP A 184 -14.84 -7.81 -17.32
CA ASP A 184 -14.26 -9.12 -16.94
C ASP A 184 -13.69 -9.11 -15.52
N ARG A 185 -12.91 -8.07 -15.17
CA ARG A 185 -12.34 -7.98 -13.82
C ARG A 185 -13.40 -7.74 -12.76
N ILE A 186 -14.43 -6.95 -13.06
CA ILE A 186 -15.57 -6.77 -12.15
C ILE A 186 -16.24 -8.13 -11.86
N SER A 187 -16.44 -8.98 -12.87
CA SER A 187 -16.99 -10.33 -12.67
C SER A 187 -16.11 -11.20 -11.76
N LYS A 188 -14.78 -11.14 -11.93
CA LYS A 188 -13.82 -11.83 -11.06
C LYS A 188 -13.88 -11.32 -9.62
N MET A 189 -13.98 -10.01 -9.42
CA MET A 189 -14.10 -9.38 -8.10
C MET A 189 -15.33 -9.87 -7.33
N LYS A 190 -16.48 -10.03 -8.01
CA LYS A 190 -17.71 -10.57 -7.40
C LYS A 190 -17.54 -11.98 -6.82
N LYS A 191 -16.79 -12.83 -7.52
CA LYS A 191 -16.48 -14.18 -7.03
C LYS A 191 -15.54 -14.14 -5.82
N GLU A 192 -14.53 -13.28 -5.85
CA GLU A 192 -13.57 -13.16 -4.73
C GLU A 192 -14.21 -12.60 -3.47
N VAL A 193 -15.09 -11.60 -3.56
CA VAL A 193 -15.80 -11.09 -2.38
C VAL A 193 -16.75 -12.13 -1.79
N ALA A 194 -17.41 -12.95 -2.62
CA ALA A 194 -18.24 -14.04 -2.12
C ALA A 194 -17.42 -15.09 -1.37
N LEU A 195 -16.26 -15.48 -1.90
CA LEU A 195 -15.33 -16.39 -1.22
C LEU A 195 -14.84 -15.81 0.12
N LEU A 196 -14.52 -14.52 0.13
CA LEU A 196 -14.09 -13.82 1.35
C LEU A 196 -15.18 -13.77 2.41
N LYS A 197 -16.42 -13.46 2.03
CA LYS A 197 -17.58 -13.51 2.94
C LYS A 197 -17.77 -14.89 3.54
N ASN A 198 -17.77 -15.94 2.72
CA ASN A 198 -17.97 -17.31 3.19
C ASN A 198 -16.90 -17.69 4.22
N THR A 199 -15.65 -17.32 3.95
CA THR A 199 -14.55 -17.57 4.89
C THR A 199 -14.70 -16.83 6.22
N PHE A 200 -15.25 -15.61 6.21
CA PHE A 200 -15.56 -14.88 7.44
C PHE A 200 -16.74 -15.51 8.19
N VAL A 201 -17.77 -15.99 7.50
CA VAL A 201 -18.90 -16.73 8.09
C VAL A 201 -18.41 -18.03 8.75
N ASP A 202 -17.55 -18.79 8.08
CA ASP A 202 -16.92 -20.02 8.62
C ASP A 202 -16.05 -19.75 9.86
N SER A 203 -15.73 -18.48 10.12
CA SER A 203 -14.92 -18.00 11.25
C SER A 203 -15.76 -17.28 12.32
N ASP A 204 -17.08 -17.53 12.35
CA ASP A 204 -18.04 -16.95 13.30
C ASP A 204 -18.11 -15.41 13.28
N ILE A 205 -17.75 -14.76 12.17
CA ILE A 205 -17.93 -13.32 12.00
C ILE A 205 -19.37 -13.03 11.56
N GLY A 206 -20.07 -12.20 12.33
CA GLY A 206 -21.48 -11.89 12.10
C GLY A 206 -21.73 -11.05 10.86
N SER A 207 -22.94 -11.15 10.30
CA SER A 207 -23.37 -10.38 9.13
C SER A 207 -23.30 -8.85 9.35
N GLU A 208 -23.59 -8.37 10.56
CA GLU A 208 -23.50 -6.94 10.91
C GLU A 208 -22.06 -6.44 10.83
N GLN A 209 -21.08 -7.21 11.32
CA GLN A 209 -19.66 -6.86 11.24
C GLN A 209 -19.16 -6.83 9.78
N MET A 210 -19.79 -7.61 8.91
CA MET A 210 -19.49 -7.66 7.47
C MET A 210 -20.36 -6.75 6.61
N ALA A 211 -21.22 -5.90 7.20
CA ALA A 211 -22.15 -5.07 6.43
C ALA A 211 -21.44 -4.16 5.41
N PHE A 212 -20.22 -3.71 5.73
CA PHE A 212 -19.39 -2.89 4.83
C PHE A 212 -18.86 -3.67 3.61
N LEU A 213 -18.74 -5.00 3.69
CA LEU A 213 -18.06 -5.84 2.70
C LEU A 213 -18.98 -6.09 1.49
N THR A 214 -19.42 -5.06 0.79
CA THR A 214 -20.25 -5.20 -0.41
C THR A 214 -19.39 -5.52 -1.64
N GLU A 215 -20.02 -5.87 -2.78
CA GLU A 215 -19.30 -6.02 -4.05
C GLU A 215 -18.64 -4.70 -4.46
N GLU A 216 -19.33 -3.58 -4.24
CA GLU A 216 -18.86 -2.22 -4.52
C GLU A 216 -17.67 -1.85 -3.64
N TRP A 217 -17.73 -2.18 -2.34
CA TRP A 217 -16.61 -1.94 -1.44
C TRP A 217 -15.38 -2.73 -1.88
N TYR A 218 -15.53 -4.04 -2.13
CA TYR A 218 -14.42 -4.89 -2.54
C TYR A 218 -13.80 -4.40 -3.86
N ALA A 219 -14.63 -4.13 -4.86
CA ALA A 219 -14.16 -3.62 -6.15
C ALA A 219 -13.48 -2.24 -6.00
N GLY A 220 -14.05 -1.35 -5.19
CA GLY A 220 -13.52 -0.02 -4.93
C GLY A 220 -12.18 -0.03 -4.20
N VAL A 221 -12.02 -0.90 -3.20
CA VAL A 221 -10.76 -1.10 -2.48
C VAL A 221 -9.72 -1.72 -3.40
N LEU A 222 -10.06 -2.81 -4.11
CA LEU A 222 -9.12 -3.48 -4.99
C LEU A 222 -8.64 -2.55 -6.13
N ALA A 223 -9.55 -1.77 -6.73
CA ALA A 223 -9.20 -0.80 -7.77
C ALA A 223 -8.21 0.27 -7.27
N ARG A 224 -8.30 0.69 -6.00
CA ARG A 224 -7.37 1.64 -5.39
C ARG A 224 -6.04 0.97 -5.04
N ILE A 225 -6.08 -0.19 -4.38
CA ILE A 225 -4.86 -0.93 -4.05
C ILE A 225 -4.04 -1.21 -5.32
N ARG A 226 -4.69 -1.53 -6.45
CA ARG A 226 -4.00 -1.88 -7.69
C ARG A 226 -3.06 -0.80 -8.24
N ILE A 227 -3.43 0.47 -8.13
CA ILE A 227 -2.62 1.59 -8.65
C ILE A 227 -1.91 2.40 -7.56
N ASN A 228 -2.13 2.07 -6.28
CA ASN A 228 -1.50 2.77 -5.15
C ASN A 228 -0.63 1.85 -4.28
N ALA A 229 -0.57 0.54 -4.55
CA ALA A 229 0.28 -0.38 -3.81
C ALA A 229 1.75 -0.26 -4.26
N PHE A 230 2.62 -0.11 -3.26
CA PHE A 230 4.07 -0.11 -3.41
C PHE A 230 4.62 -1.51 -3.19
N ARG A 231 5.57 -1.90 -4.05
CA ARG A 231 6.38 -3.09 -3.87
C ARG A 231 7.48 -2.74 -2.86
N ILE A 232 7.58 -3.51 -1.78
CA ILE A 232 8.50 -3.23 -0.68
C ILE A 232 9.81 -3.96 -0.93
N GLU A 233 10.86 -3.17 -1.13
CA GLU A 233 12.21 -3.62 -1.35
C GLU A 233 13.11 -2.87 -0.39
N PHE A 234 13.92 -3.62 0.35
CA PHE A 234 14.83 -3.01 1.31
C PHE A 234 16.07 -2.52 0.61
N ALA A 235 16.41 -1.26 0.86
CA ALA A 235 17.68 -0.66 0.46
C ALA A 235 18.84 -1.48 1.06
N VAL A 236 19.83 -1.80 0.24
CA VAL A 236 21.09 -2.42 0.67
C VAL A 236 22.13 -1.33 0.93
N GLY A 237 22.75 -1.34 2.11
CA GLY A 237 23.84 -0.42 2.49
C GLY A 237 23.44 0.84 3.28
N PRO A 238 24.41 1.56 3.86
CA PRO A 238 24.19 2.80 4.59
C PRO A 238 23.77 3.93 3.63
N TYR A 239 22.94 4.85 4.11
CA TYR A 239 22.38 5.94 3.31
C TYR A 239 22.71 7.26 3.99
N GLU A 240 23.89 7.78 3.69
CA GLU A 240 24.32 9.09 4.16
C GLU A 240 24.28 10.13 3.03
N ASP A 241 24.40 9.70 1.76
CA ASP A 241 24.48 10.61 0.60
C ASP A 241 23.65 10.17 -0.62
N LEU A 242 23.60 11.06 -1.63
CA LEU A 242 22.84 10.87 -2.87
C LEU A 242 23.33 9.68 -3.71
N LEU A 243 24.63 9.38 -3.68
CA LEU A 243 25.19 8.26 -4.43
C LEU A 243 24.76 6.92 -3.82
N SER A 244 24.82 6.82 -2.50
CA SER A 244 24.41 5.64 -1.74
C SER A 244 22.93 5.34 -1.94
N LEU A 245 22.15 6.41 -2.04
CA LEU A 245 20.72 6.44 -2.30
C LEU A 245 20.35 5.94 -3.72
N ALA A 246 21.08 6.39 -4.73
CA ALA A 246 20.93 5.89 -6.11
C ALA A 246 21.39 4.43 -6.23
N ALA A 247 22.52 4.07 -5.62
CA ALA A 247 23.05 2.70 -5.60
C ALA A 247 22.10 1.72 -4.89
N ALA A 248 21.54 2.11 -3.74
CA ALA A 248 20.57 1.30 -3.01
C ALA A 248 19.28 1.02 -3.82
N SER A 249 18.92 1.92 -4.74
CA SER A 249 17.77 1.71 -5.64
C SER A 249 18.09 0.71 -6.76
N VAL A 250 19.38 0.54 -7.10
CA VAL A 250 19.86 -0.43 -8.10
C VAL A 250 20.12 -1.81 -7.47
N GLU A 251 20.57 -1.85 -6.21
CA GLU A 251 20.91 -3.07 -5.47
C GLU A 251 19.75 -3.61 -4.60
N ALA A 252 18.53 -3.11 -4.81
CA ALA A 252 17.36 -3.50 -4.04
C ALA A 252 17.12 -5.02 -4.09
N GLU A 253 16.92 -5.64 -2.91
CA GLU A 253 16.65 -7.06 -2.83
C GLU A 253 15.27 -7.44 -3.40
N ALA A 254 15.06 -8.74 -3.64
CA ALA A 254 13.77 -9.27 -4.02
C ALA A 254 12.65 -8.79 -3.09
N ALA A 255 11.54 -8.34 -3.69
CA ALA A 255 10.40 -7.78 -2.97
C ALA A 255 9.90 -8.64 -1.81
N VAL A 256 9.94 -8.07 -0.60
CA VAL A 256 9.52 -8.76 0.63
C VAL A 256 8.02 -8.69 0.87
N GLY A 257 7.32 -7.80 0.18
CA GLY A 257 5.87 -7.63 0.31
C GLY A 257 5.34 -6.43 -0.45
N ASN A 258 4.09 -6.08 -0.14
CA ASN A 258 3.42 -4.93 -0.73
C ASN A 258 2.72 -4.13 0.38
N ALA A 259 2.59 -2.82 0.19
CA ALA A 259 1.87 -1.96 1.12
C ALA A 259 1.21 -0.77 0.43
N VAL A 260 0.19 -0.20 1.07
CA VAL A 260 -0.53 0.99 0.61
C VAL A 260 -0.43 2.07 1.67
N TYR A 261 -0.11 3.28 1.25
CA TYR A 261 0.03 4.46 2.11
C TYR A 261 -0.89 5.56 1.59
N VAL A 262 -1.35 6.46 2.44
CA VAL A 262 -2.15 7.61 1.95
C VAL A 262 -1.25 8.64 1.28
N LEU A 263 -0.29 9.20 2.03
CA LEU A 263 0.50 10.34 1.58
C LEU A 263 1.48 10.02 0.43
N PRO A 264 2.32 8.96 0.49
CA PRO A 264 3.14 8.53 -0.65
C PRO A 264 2.36 8.29 -1.95
N SER A 265 1.10 7.83 -1.88
CA SER A 265 0.24 7.62 -3.05
C SER A 265 -0.29 8.90 -3.69
N LEU A 266 -0.02 10.08 -3.11
CA LEU A 266 -0.39 11.37 -3.70
C LEU A 266 0.74 11.98 -4.56
N TYR A 267 1.94 11.41 -4.54
CA TYR A 267 3.08 11.90 -5.31
C TYR A 267 2.92 11.48 -6.76
N ASN A 268 2.91 12.43 -7.69
CA ASN A 268 2.78 12.13 -9.11
C ASN A 268 4.06 11.54 -9.70
N HIS A 269 3.91 10.97 -10.89
CA HIS A 269 5.00 10.34 -11.62
C HIS A 269 5.89 11.36 -12.34
N ASP A 270 7.20 11.13 -12.29
CA ASP A 270 8.16 11.59 -13.29
C ASP A 270 9.15 10.47 -13.65
N CYS A 271 9.61 10.40 -14.90
CA CYS A 271 10.67 9.45 -15.31
C CYS A 271 12.07 9.93 -14.87
N ASP A 272 12.19 11.19 -14.45
CA ASP A 272 13.37 11.77 -13.81
C ASP A 272 12.93 12.47 -12.50
N PRO A 273 12.64 11.69 -11.45
CA PRO A 273 12.01 12.21 -10.24
C PRO A 273 12.97 13.09 -9.42
N ASN A 274 12.42 14.03 -8.65
CA ASN A 274 13.16 14.81 -7.68
C ASN A 274 13.10 14.23 -6.25
N VAL A 275 12.30 13.18 -6.04
CA VAL A 275 12.11 12.51 -4.75
C VAL A 275 12.13 10.99 -4.94
N ASN A 276 12.65 10.27 -3.93
CA ASN A 276 12.59 8.82 -3.86
C ASN A 276 11.94 8.34 -2.57
N ILE A 277 11.33 7.17 -2.62
CA ILE A 277 10.78 6.46 -1.47
C ILE A 277 11.69 5.29 -1.15
N VAL A 278 12.14 5.19 0.09
CA VAL A 278 13.03 4.12 0.52
C VAL A 278 12.49 3.42 1.76
N TRP A 279 12.66 2.10 1.78
CA TRP A 279 12.39 1.25 2.93
C TRP A 279 13.72 0.72 3.45
N VAL A 280 14.03 1.03 4.71
CA VAL A 280 15.34 0.71 5.28
C VAL A 280 15.25 -0.56 6.12
N GLU A 281 14.42 -0.54 7.16
CA GLU A 281 14.37 -1.66 8.11
C GLU A 281 13.02 -2.38 8.13
N ASN A 282 11.97 -1.69 7.70
CA ASN A 282 10.60 -2.13 7.81
C ASN A 282 9.75 -1.48 6.70
N VAL A 283 8.46 -1.77 6.73
CA VAL A 283 7.46 -1.22 5.82
C VAL A 283 7.15 0.28 6.05
N ASP A 284 7.89 1.00 6.89
CA ASP A 284 7.69 2.44 7.01
C ASP A 284 8.43 3.14 5.87
N ALA A 285 7.68 3.86 5.04
CA ALA A 285 8.22 4.58 3.90
C ALA A 285 8.97 5.82 4.39
N LYS A 286 10.19 6.03 3.90
CA LYS A 286 10.95 7.28 4.07
C LYS A 286 11.04 8.00 2.74
N VAL A 287 10.61 9.25 2.69
CA VAL A 287 10.58 10.05 1.47
C VAL A 287 11.72 11.06 1.50
N LYS A 288 12.66 10.97 0.56
CA LYS A 288 13.89 11.76 0.56
C LYS A 288 14.11 12.48 -0.77
N ALA A 289 14.66 13.69 -0.71
CA ALA A 289 14.96 14.48 -1.90
C ALA A 289 16.19 13.91 -2.64
N LEU A 290 16.11 13.81 -3.97
CA LEU A 290 17.20 13.36 -4.85
C LEU A 290 18.11 14.52 -5.30
N ARG A 291 17.62 15.74 -5.19
CA ARG A 291 18.34 16.98 -5.48
C ARG A 291 17.76 18.12 -4.63
N ASP A 292 18.33 19.30 -4.75
CA ASP A 292 17.70 20.51 -4.22
C ASP A 292 16.34 20.73 -4.92
N ILE A 293 15.33 21.08 -4.12
CA ILE A 293 13.94 21.32 -4.55
C ILE A 293 13.56 22.72 -4.06
N GLU A 294 13.07 23.55 -4.96
CA GLU A 294 12.67 24.91 -4.64
C GLU A 294 11.24 24.95 -4.07
N GLU A 295 10.91 26.02 -3.33
CA GLU A 295 9.56 26.22 -2.81
C GLU A 295 8.52 26.26 -3.95
N GLY A 296 7.38 25.59 -3.77
CA GLY A 296 6.33 25.50 -4.77
C GLY A 296 6.57 24.46 -5.87
N GLU A 297 7.75 23.85 -5.94
CA GLU A 297 8.02 22.77 -6.88
C GLU A 297 7.20 21.51 -6.52
N GLU A 298 6.70 20.80 -7.53
CA GLU A 298 6.00 19.53 -7.33
C GLU A 298 7.00 18.41 -7.02
N LEU A 299 6.77 17.68 -5.93
CA LEU A 299 7.52 16.49 -5.57
C LEU A 299 6.96 15.29 -6.33
N ARG A 300 7.83 14.65 -7.12
CA ARG A 300 7.47 13.54 -7.98
C ARG A 300 8.37 12.34 -7.74
N ILE A 301 7.79 11.15 -7.90
CA ILE A 301 8.46 9.85 -7.76
C ILE A 301 8.43 9.09 -9.08
N CYS A 302 9.28 8.08 -9.25
CA CYS A 302 9.17 7.18 -10.40
C CYS A 302 8.28 5.97 -10.06
N TYR A 303 7.28 5.66 -10.89
CA TYR A 303 6.37 4.53 -10.66
C TYR A 303 6.88 3.21 -11.27
N ILE A 304 7.87 3.32 -12.15
CA ILE A 304 8.33 2.25 -13.03
C ILE A 304 9.86 2.21 -13.04
N ASP A 305 10.42 1.20 -13.71
CA ASP A 305 11.85 1.21 -14.02
C ASP A 305 12.14 2.28 -15.10
N ALA A 306 12.86 3.33 -14.69
CA ALA A 306 13.19 4.46 -15.54
C ALA A 306 14.32 4.16 -16.56
N SER A 307 14.97 3.00 -16.45
CA SER A 307 15.99 2.54 -17.41
C SER A 307 15.40 1.99 -18.71
N MET A 308 14.10 1.71 -18.73
CA MET A 308 13.37 1.24 -19.89
C MET A 308 13.29 2.30 -20.99
N ASP A 309 13.20 1.87 -22.25
CA ASP A 309 13.03 2.78 -23.39
C ASP A 309 11.69 3.55 -23.34
N TYR A 310 11.65 4.71 -24.01
CA TYR A 310 10.48 5.57 -24.07
C TYR A 310 9.16 4.84 -24.36
N LYS A 311 9.12 3.94 -25.34
CA LYS A 311 7.87 3.25 -25.72
C LYS A 311 7.42 2.32 -24.60
N ALA A 312 8.36 1.60 -23.99
CA ALA A 312 8.07 0.70 -22.88
C ALA A 312 7.56 1.47 -21.65
N ARG A 313 8.20 2.60 -21.30
CA ARG A 313 7.74 3.48 -20.21
C ARG A 313 6.31 3.99 -20.44
N GLN A 314 6.03 4.56 -21.61
CA GLN A 314 4.68 5.06 -21.95
C GLN A 314 3.62 3.95 -21.90
N ARG A 315 3.94 2.77 -22.44
CA ARG A 315 3.01 1.65 -22.44
C ARG A 315 2.66 1.19 -21.03
N ILE A 316 3.64 1.02 -20.15
CA ILE A 316 3.41 0.59 -18.76
C ILE A 316 2.59 1.63 -18.00
N LEU A 317 2.90 2.91 -18.16
CA LEU A 317 2.15 3.98 -17.50
C LEU A 317 0.71 4.05 -17.99
N TYR A 318 0.48 3.87 -19.29
CA TYR A 318 -0.86 3.86 -19.85
C TYR A 318 -1.66 2.62 -19.43
N GLU A 319 -1.10 1.42 -19.61
CA GLU A 319 -1.77 0.15 -19.27
C GLU A 319 -1.96 -0.04 -17.77
N GLY A 320 -1.01 0.42 -16.96
CA GLY A 320 -1.00 0.24 -15.50
C GLY A 320 -1.68 1.35 -14.72
N PHE A 321 -1.54 2.61 -15.16
CA PHE A 321 -1.99 3.78 -14.41
C PHE A 321 -2.96 4.68 -15.20
N GLY A 322 -3.16 4.42 -16.49
CA GLY A 322 -4.16 5.12 -17.31
C GLY A 322 -3.75 6.50 -17.81
N PHE A 323 -2.45 6.82 -17.88
CA PHE A 323 -1.96 8.12 -18.37
C PHE A 323 -0.72 8.00 -19.26
N HIS A 324 -0.47 9.04 -20.06
CA HIS A 324 0.77 9.21 -20.82
C HIS A 324 1.66 10.24 -20.12
N CYS A 325 2.94 9.92 -19.93
CA CYS A 325 3.86 10.81 -19.26
C CYS A 325 4.39 11.90 -20.21
N ASN A 326 4.39 13.15 -19.75
CA ASN A 326 4.90 14.30 -20.50
C ASN A 326 6.11 14.94 -19.80
N CYS A 327 6.85 14.19 -18.99
CA CYS A 327 8.09 14.67 -18.39
C CYS A 327 9.15 15.00 -19.46
N PRO A 328 10.20 15.77 -19.13
CA PRO A 328 11.25 16.13 -20.07
C PRO A 328 11.84 14.94 -20.85
N ARG A 329 12.14 13.82 -20.17
CA ARG A 329 12.65 12.60 -20.81
C ARG A 329 11.67 12.00 -21.83
N CYS A 330 10.37 12.00 -21.51
CA CYS A 330 9.35 11.50 -22.43
C CYS A 330 9.08 12.46 -23.59
N VAL A 331 9.20 13.77 -23.38
CA VAL A 331 9.09 14.77 -24.46
C VAL A 331 10.26 14.63 -25.45
N SER A 332 11.48 14.41 -24.95
CA SER A 332 12.66 14.16 -25.79
C SER A 332 12.69 12.76 -26.40
N LYS A 333 11.81 11.85 -25.97
CA LYS A 333 11.78 10.42 -26.36
C LYS A 333 13.10 9.68 -26.07
N ASP A 334 13.80 10.13 -25.04
CA ASP A 334 14.92 9.42 -24.40
C ASP A 334 14.38 8.20 -23.64
#